data_AF-A2GTD3-F1
#
_entry.id   AF-A2GTD3-F1
#
_cell.length_a   1.000
_cell.length_b   1.000
_cell.length_c   1.000
_cell.angle_alpha   90.00
_cell.angle_beta   90.00
_cell.angle_gamma   90.00
#
_symmetry.space_group_name_H-M   'P 1'
#
loop_
_entity.id
_entity.type
_entity.pdbx_description
1 polymer ?
#
loop_
_entity_poly.entity_id
_entity_poly.type
_entity_poly.pdbx_seq_one_letter_code
_entity_poly.pdbx_strand_id
1 'polypeptide(L)'
;MNSSSDYFFLSEFFHKHHDKIHSNRQLAKEIDVWEEFYEDVFKGEKKRCQNCEKETGLSQYYLEECLFLDDKDKIIKIEASSSKLLHNSCSFHKCYSKGNGGSISINNQECSVVQRRFCAIDSFSDSINNKYCLGLFSFVKVGEKCLNYISESTLLGCGRPGTLTVGLTHQEDGNISLSNTNFTLCKACLVATSYGISRTSPFKFEYSTYFNNITDNESIIICTWSDSALDHLNIIT
;
A
#
# COMPACT_ATOMS: atom_id res chain seq x y z
N MET A 1 -22.97 6.42 18.86
CA MET A 1 -22.20 5.95 20.04
C MET A 1 -22.26 4.43 20.04
N ASN A 2 -21.12 3.80 19.76
CA ASN A 2 -20.73 2.39 19.87
C ASN A 2 -19.74 2.06 18.74
N SER A 3 -18.64 2.81 18.65
CA SER A 3 -17.58 2.54 17.69
C SER A 3 -16.36 1.91 18.36
N SER A 4 -16.15 2.07 19.67
CA SER A 4 -14.95 1.60 20.37
C SER A 4 -14.88 0.08 20.60
N SER A 5 -16.01 -0.63 20.63
CA SER A 5 -16.03 -2.08 20.86
C SER A 5 -15.57 -2.89 19.64
N ASP A 6 -15.88 -2.40 18.44
CA ASP A 6 -15.62 -3.14 17.21
C ASP A 6 -14.15 -2.99 16.76
N TYR A 7 -13.50 -1.87 17.13
CA TYR A 7 -12.07 -1.63 16.87
C TYR A 7 -11.14 -2.51 17.71
N PHE A 8 -11.50 -2.79 18.98
CA PHE A 8 -10.69 -3.65 19.85
C PHE A 8 -10.69 -5.09 19.36
N PHE A 9 -11.81 -5.54 18.80
CA PHE A 9 -11.97 -6.90 18.28
C PHE A 9 -11.10 -7.15 17.04
N LEU A 10 -10.95 -6.17 16.14
CA LEU A 10 -10.11 -6.32 14.94
C LEU A 10 -8.62 -6.35 15.29
N SER A 11 -8.13 -5.48 16.19
CA SER A 11 -6.74 -5.51 16.61
C SER A 11 -6.37 -6.79 17.39
N GLU A 12 -7.26 -7.28 18.26
CA GLU A 12 -7.06 -8.56 18.95
C GLU A 12 -7.15 -9.76 18.01
N PHE A 13 -8.05 -9.74 17.00
CA PHE A 13 -8.15 -10.80 16.01
C PHE A 13 -6.85 -10.94 15.21
N PHE A 14 -6.26 -9.84 14.76
CA PHE A 14 -4.97 -9.89 14.05
C PHE A 14 -3.81 -10.33 14.96
N HIS A 15 -3.71 -9.82 16.20
CA HIS A 15 -2.67 -10.27 17.15
C HIS A 15 -2.78 -11.76 17.47
N LYS A 16 -3.99 -12.23 17.81
CA LYS A 16 -4.21 -13.61 18.30
C LYS A 16 -4.08 -14.66 17.20
N HIS A 17 -4.30 -14.29 15.93
CA HIS A 17 -4.08 -15.18 14.79
C HIS A 17 -2.64 -15.13 14.25
N HIS A 18 -1.91 -14.01 14.43
CA HIS A 18 -0.49 -13.93 14.09
C HIS A 18 0.36 -14.81 15.04
N ASP A 19 0.08 -14.79 16.34
CA ASP A 19 0.80 -15.61 17.34
C ASP A 19 0.60 -17.12 17.14
N LYS A 20 -0.58 -17.53 16.66
CA LYS A 20 -0.88 -18.96 16.43
C LYS A 20 -0.15 -19.52 15.21
N ILE A 21 0.20 -18.68 14.24
CA ILE A 21 0.96 -19.07 13.04
C ILE A 21 2.47 -19.20 13.36
N HIS A 22 2.96 -18.51 14.40
CA HIS A 22 4.38 -18.58 14.79
C HIS A 22 4.77 -19.76 15.68
N SER A 23 3.82 -20.47 16.31
CA SER A 23 4.15 -21.60 17.20
C SER A 23 4.65 -22.88 16.50
N ASN A 24 4.56 -22.97 15.17
CA ASN A 24 5.00 -24.13 14.38
C ASN A 24 6.27 -23.89 13.53
N ARG A 25 6.94 -22.72 13.64
CA ARG A 25 8.23 -22.47 12.96
C ARG A 25 9.40 -22.62 13.94
N GLN A 26 9.66 -23.84 14.38
CA GLN A 26 11.00 -24.18 14.87
C GLN A 26 11.94 -24.39 13.67
N LEU A 27 13.01 -23.59 13.61
CA LEU A 27 14.22 -23.74 12.77
C LEU A 27 14.17 -23.42 11.26
N ALA A 28 13.32 -22.50 10.80
CA ALA A 28 13.63 -21.75 9.58
C ALA A 28 14.47 -20.53 9.99
N LYS A 29 15.69 -20.38 9.43
CA LYS A 29 16.48 -19.16 9.55
C LYS A 29 15.54 -18.00 9.22
N GLU A 30 15.29 -17.12 10.19
CA GLU A 30 14.38 -15.99 10.01
C GLU A 30 14.97 -15.16 8.87
N ILE A 31 14.36 -15.24 7.68
CA ILE A 31 14.83 -14.50 6.50
C ILE A 31 14.64 -13.02 6.86
N ASP A 32 15.72 -12.24 6.80
CA ASP A 32 15.58 -10.79 6.96
C ASP A 32 14.77 -10.29 5.77
N VAL A 33 13.58 -9.75 6.04
CA VAL A 33 12.65 -9.24 5.03
C VAL A 33 13.35 -8.21 4.12
N TRP A 34 14.31 -7.45 4.64
CA TRP A 34 15.07 -6.52 3.81
C TRP A 34 15.92 -7.25 2.77
N GLU A 35 16.67 -8.27 3.19
CA GLU A 35 17.54 -9.07 2.32
C GLU A 35 16.73 -9.82 1.25
N GLU A 36 15.51 -10.26 1.59
CA GLU A 36 14.56 -10.89 0.66
C GLU A 36 14.24 -10.01 -0.55
N PHE A 37 13.99 -8.71 -0.33
CA PHE A 37 13.59 -7.81 -1.42
C PHE A 37 14.76 -7.10 -2.08
N TYR A 38 15.74 -6.66 -1.30
CA TYR A 38 16.79 -5.77 -1.79
C TYR A 38 18.12 -6.44 -2.10
N GLU A 39 18.25 -7.74 -1.80
CA GLU A 39 19.46 -8.54 -1.98
C GLU A 39 20.71 -7.91 -1.33
N ASP A 40 20.51 -7.11 -0.28
CA ASP A 40 21.57 -6.47 0.49
C ASP A 40 21.25 -6.44 1.99
N VAL A 41 22.22 -6.00 2.79
CA VAL A 41 22.07 -5.86 4.24
C VAL A 41 21.64 -4.45 4.58
N PHE A 42 20.57 -4.32 5.37
CA PHE A 42 20.13 -3.04 5.92
C PHE A 42 21.20 -2.46 6.86
N LYS A 43 21.59 -1.20 6.64
CA LYS A 43 22.65 -0.52 7.40
C LYS A 43 22.12 0.54 8.38
N GLY A 44 20.82 0.81 8.36
CA GLY A 44 20.17 1.80 9.20
C GLY A 44 19.58 1.23 10.49
N GLU A 45 18.78 2.05 11.16
CA GLU A 45 17.95 1.64 12.30
C GLU A 45 16.53 1.30 11.81
N LYS A 46 15.98 0.16 12.29
CA LYS A 46 14.57 -0.18 12.06
C LYS A 46 13.73 0.70 12.97
N LYS A 47 12.90 1.57 12.39
CA LYS A 47 12.08 2.50 13.16
C LYS A 47 10.74 1.89 13.50
N ARG A 48 10.36 2.01 14.78
CA ARG A 48 9.03 1.71 15.30
C ARG A 48 8.49 2.98 15.94
N CYS A 49 7.43 3.56 15.39
CA CYS A 49 6.94 4.85 15.86
C CYS A 49 5.47 5.10 15.52
N GLN A 50 4.88 6.08 16.21
CA GLN A 50 3.59 6.65 15.85
C GLN A 50 3.80 8.00 15.15
N ASN A 51 3.14 8.22 14.00
CA ASN A 51 3.26 9.43 13.17
C ASN A 51 4.71 9.83 12.94
N CYS A 52 5.50 8.86 12.50
CA CYS A 52 6.94 8.97 12.35
C CYS A 52 7.33 10.22 11.54
N GLU A 53 8.17 11.08 12.13
CA GLU A 53 8.81 12.12 11.35
C GLU A 53 9.92 11.48 10.51
N LYS A 54 9.93 11.82 9.23
CA LYS A 54 10.93 11.31 8.32
C LYS A 54 12.27 12.00 8.61
N GLU A 55 13.28 11.21 8.97
CA GLU A 55 14.66 11.71 8.96
C GLU A 55 15.08 12.02 7.52
N THR A 56 15.61 13.20 7.31
CA THR A 56 16.09 13.63 5.99
C THR A 56 17.50 13.10 5.75
N GLY A 57 17.85 12.87 4.47
CA GLY A 57 19.21 12.54 4.06
C GLY A 57 19.62 11.07 4.20
N LEU A 58 18.75 10.17 4.67
CA LEU A 58 19.03 8.73 4.63
C LEU A 58 18.78 8.15 3.23
N SER A 59 19.56 7.13 2.85
CA SER A 59 19.36 6.33 1.63
C SER A 59 18.61 5.02 1.87
N GLN A 60 18.44 4.62 3.13
CA GLN A 60 17.70 3.41 3.50
C GLN A 60 16.72 3.74 4.63
N TYR A 61 15.46 3.38 4.44
CA TYR A 61 14.37 3.59 5.39
C TYR A 61 13.69 2.26 5.67
N TYR A 62 13.70 1.83 6.93
CA TYR A 62 12.96 0.66 7.38
C TYR A 62 11.99 1.09 8.48
N LEU A 63 10.69 1.05 8.17
CA LEU A 63 9.60 1.27 9.11
C LEU A 63 9.00 -0.09 9.48
N GLU A 64 9.07 -0.48 10.74
CA GLU A 64 8.52 -1.74 11.25
C GLU A 64 7.43 -1.41 12.27
N GLU A 65 6.26 -2.04 12.17
CA GLU A 65 5.18 -1.90 13.17
C GLU A 65 4.78 -0.43 13.45
N CYS A 66 4.94 0.47 12.47
CA CYS A 66 4.62 1.88 12.65
C CYS A 66 3.12 2.14 12.55
N LEU A 67 2.65 3.14 13.31
CA LEU A 67 1.25 3.55 13.36
C LEU A 67 1.09 4.99 12.91
N PHE A 68 0.29 5.24 11.88
CA PHE A 68 -0.04 6.58 11.39
C PHE A 68 -1.51 6.87 11.69
N LEU A 69 -1.79 7.86 12.54
CA LEU A 69 -3.12 8.24 13.02
C LEU A 69 -3.42 9.70 12.69
N ASP A 70 -4.58 9.94 12.06
CA ASP A 70 -5.09 11.28 11.72
C ASP A 70 -4.02 12.16 11.05
N ASP A 71 -3.13 11.51 10.29
CA ASP A 71 -1.93 12.14 9.80
C ASP A 71 -2.22 12.96 8.54
N LYS A 72 -2.20 14.27 8.69
CA LYS A 72 -2.57 15.23 7.63
C LYS A 72 -1.31 15.78 6.99
N ASP A 73 -1.17 15.55 5.69
CA ASP A 73 -0.09 16.01 4.84
C ASP A 73 1.32 15.48 5.21
N LYS A 74 1.50 14.73 6.32
CA LYS A 74 2.74 13.98 6.61
C LYS A 74 2.72 12.59 5.98
N ILE A 75 2.63 12.61 4.66
CA ILE A 75 2.71 11.43 3.81
C ILE A 75 4.10 10.82 3.90
N ILE A 76 4.23 9.49 3.84
CA ILE A 76 5.52 8.88 3.54
C ILE A 76 5.95 9.31 2.13
N LYS A 77 7.00 10.12 2.07
CA LYS A 77 7.62 10.63 0.83
C LYS A 77 9.08 10.24 0.78
N ILE A 78 9.60 9.95 -0.41
CA ILE A 78 11.04 9.75 -0.62
C ILE A 78 11.54 10.77 -1.64
N GLU A 79 12.47 11.60 -1.22
CA GLU A 79 13.00 12.71 -2.03
C GLU A 79 14.49 12.50 -2.36
N ALA A 80 15.21 11.70 -1.57
CA ALA A 80 16.62 11.42 -1.82
C ALA A 80 16.78 10.42 -2.98
N SER A 81 17.69 10.73 -3.91
CA SER A 81 18.14 9.83 -4.96
C SER A 81 18.67 8.50 -4.43
N SER A 82 18.52 7.43 -5.21
CA SER A 82 19.05 6.09 -4.88
C SER A 82 18.59 5.53 -3.53
N SER A 83 17.36 5.88 -3.11
CA SER A 83 16.83 5.48 -1.79
C SER A 83 16.05 4.17 -1.83
N LYS A 84 16.10 3.41 -0.74
CA LYS A 84 15.30 2.21 -0.50
C LYS A 84 14.35 2.45 0.67
N LEU A 85 13.06 2.15 0.51
CA LEU A 85 12.06 2.18 1.59
C LEU A 85 11.37 0.85 1.71
N LEU A 86 11.42 0.27 2.90
CA LEU A 86 10.57 -0.83 3.30
C LEU A 86 9.72 -0.41 4.49
N HIS A 87 8.40 -0.53 4.34
CA HIS A 87 7.50 -0.50 5.49
C HIS A 87 6.83 -1.86 5.63
N ASN A 88 6.88 -2.41 6.84
CA ASN A 88 6.42 -3.76 7.16
C ASN A 88 5.60 -3.73 8.46
N SER A 89 4.45 -4.39 8.45
CA SER A 89 3.55 -4.46 9.62
C SER A 89 2.98 -3.10 10.04
N CYS A 90 2.92 -2.12 9.13
CA CYS A 90 2.48 -0.76 9.45
C CYS A 90 0.95 -0.58 9.37
N SER A 91 0.40 0.39 10.11
CA SER A 91 -1.02 0.70 10.13
C SER A 91 -1.26 2.18 9.82
N PHE A 92 -2.19 2.48 8.93
CA PHE A 92 -2.58 3.85 8.54
C PHE A 92 -4.06 4.06 8.84
N HIS A 93 -4.41 5.09 9.60
CA HIS A 93 -5.79 5.37 9.98
C HIS A 93 -6.09 6.86 9.84
N LYS A 94 -7.10 7.18 9.02
CA LYS A 94 -7.53 8.56 8.75
C LYS A 94 -6.41 9.47 8.25
N CYS A 95 -5.46 8.87 7.53
CA CYS A 95 -4.38 9.62 6.92
C CYS A 95 -4.90 10.36 5.68
N TYR A 96 -4.51 11.62 5.55
CA TYR A 96 -5.04 12.51 4.54
C TYR A 96 -3.93 13.34 3.89
N SER A 97 -4.09 13.63 2.61
CA SER A 97 -3.17 14.47 1.85
C SER A 97 -3.89 15.34 0.82
N LYS A 98 -3.42 16.56 0.62
CA LYS A 98 -3.83 17.42 -0.51
C LYS A 98 -3.13 17.08 -1.84
N GLY A 99 -2.11 16.25 -1.81
CA GLY A 99 -1.35 15.79 -2.97
C GLY A 99 -1.84 14.43 -3.48
N ASN A 100 -1.08 13.80 -4.37
CA ASN A 100 -1.40 12.43 -4.81
C ASN A 100 -0.98 11.43 -3.73
N GLY A 101 -1.90 10.57 -3.30
CA GLY A 101 -1.64 9.55 -2.28
C GLY A 101 -1.90 10.08 -0.87
N GLY A 102 -2.90 9.51 -0.19
CA GLY A 102 -3.30 9.85 1.17
C GLY A 102 -2.22 9.56 2.21
N SER A 103 -1.66 8.35 2.19
CA SER A 103 -0.68 7.88 3.18
C SER A 103 0.73 7.76 2.61
N ILE A 104 0.84 7.48 1.31
CA ILE A 104 2.14 7.23 0.65
C ILE A 104 2.15 7.97 -0.70
N SER A 105 3.19 8.77 -0.93
CA SER A 105 3.38 9.55 -2.15
C SER A 105 4.85 9.55 -2.53
N ILE A 106 5.20 8.78 -3.55
CA ILE A 106 6.57 8.63 -4.02
C ILE A 106 6.57 8.90 -5.52
N ASN A 107 7.37 9.86 -5.94
CA ASN A 107 7.59 10.17 -7.34
C ASN A 107 9.08 10.43 -7.53
N ASN A 108 9.85 9.34 -7.64
CA ASN A 108 11.31 9.41 -7.69
C ASN A 108 11.87 8.24 -8.51
N GLN A 109 12.54 8.58 -9.61
CA GLN A 109 13.04 7.64 -10.61
C GLN A 109 14.20 6.75 -10.13
N GLU A 110 14.79 7.06 -8.98
CA GLU A 110 15.92 6.32 -8.42
C GLU A 110 15.57 5.67 -7.08
N CYS A 111 14.28 5.53 -6.75
CA CYS A 111 13.86 4.95 -5.49
C CYS A 111 13.23 3.58 -5.66
N SER A 112 13.58 2.64 -4.78
CA SER A 112 12.94 1.33 -4.68
C SER A 112 12.09 1.24 -3.43
N VAL A 113 10.86 0.77 -3.56
CA VAL A 113 9.84 0.80 -2.51
C VAL A 113 9.24 -0.59 -2.32
N VAL A 114 9.12 -1.00 -1.07
CA VAL A 114 8.45 -2.22 -0.63
C VAL A 114 7.44 -1.86 0.45
N GLN A 115 6.19 -2.27 0.25
CA GLN A 115 5.07 -2.04 1.14
C GLN A 115 4.49 -3.39 1.53
N ARG A 116 4.65 -3.80 2.79
CA ARG A 116 4.36 -5.17 3.20
C ARG A 116 3.52 -5.24 4.47
N ARG A 117 2.60 -6.21 4.56
CA ARG A 117 1.85 -6.52 5.78
C ARG A 117 1.19 -5.31 6.43
N PHE A 118 0.66 -4.39 5.64
CA PHE A 118 0.09 -3.16 6.19
C PHE A 118 -1.43 -3.14 6.11
N CYS A 119 -2.05 -2.40 7.01
CA CYS A 119 -3.46 -2.06 6.92
C CYS A 119 -3.65 -0.56 6.76
N ALA A 120 -4.65 -0.17 5.97
CA ALA A 120 -5.07 1.21 5.87
C ALA A 120 -6.59 1.32 6.05
N ILE A 121 -7.01 2.31 6.84
CA ILE A 121 -8.40 2.54 7.19
C ILE A 121 -8.73 4.02 6.99
N ASP A 122 -9.76 4.31 6.18
CA ASP A 122 -10.28 5.68 5.99
C ASP A 122 -9.21 6.69 5.52
N SER A 123 -8.23 6.19 4.75
CA SER A 123 -7.13 7.01 4.22
C SER A 123 -7.39 7.40 2.76
N PHE A 124 -7.17 8.67 2.41
CA PHE A 124 -7.45 9.21 1.08
C PHE A 124 -6.66 10.48 0.79
N SER A 125 -6.53 10.83 -0.50
CA SER A 125 -6.07 12.14 -0.93
C SER A 125 -7.19 13.00 -1.53
N ASP A 126 -7.07 14.31 -1.39
CA ASP A 126 -7.82 15.32 -2.15
C ASP A 126 -6.87 16.03 -3.11
N SER A 127 -6.68 15.50 -4.31
CA SER A 127 -5.93 16.25 -5.34
C SER A 127 -6.66 17.54 -5.72
N ILE A 128 -5.98 18.68 -5.56
CA ILE A 128 -6.54 20.05 -5.72
C ILE A 128 -6.86 20.40 -7.17
N ASN A 129 -6.42 19.62 -8.16
CA ASN A 129 -6.69 19.93 -9.57
C ASN A 129 -8.07 19.38 -9.99
N ASN A 130 -9.07 20.25 -9.83
CA ASN A 130 -10.53 20.20 -10.07
C ASN A 130 -11.08 19.50 -11.35
N LYS A 131 -10.32 18.65 -12.04
CA LYS A 131 -10.81 17.84 -13.16
C LYS A 131 -10.85 16.34 -12.85
N TYR A 132 -10.07 15.88 -11.87
CA TYR A 132 -9.86 14.47 -11.57
C TYR A 132 -9.46 14.31 -10.09
N CYS A 133 -10.44 14.21 -9.18
CA CYS A 133 -10.19 14.04 -7.74
C CYS A 133 -9.54 12.68 -7.44
N LEU A 134 -8.22 12.62 -7.31
CA LEU A 134 -7.49 11.38 -7.02
C LEU A 134 -7.71 10.97 -5.55
N GLY A 135 -8.69 10.09 -5.28
CA GLY A 135 -8.95 9.50 -3.97
C GLY A 135 -8.05 8.31 -3.65
N LEU A 136 -6.73 8.47 -3.80
CA LEU A 136 -5.76 7.39 -3.65
C LEU A 136 -5.37 7.19 -2.17
N PHE A 137 -5.19 5.95 -1.72
CA PHE A 137 -4.39 5.66 -0.51
C PHE A 137 -2.90 5.86 -0.80
N SER A 138 -2.40 5.28 -1.89
CA SER A 138 -0.98 5.37 -2.27
C SER A 138 -0.78 5.79 -3.72
N PHE A 139 0.18 6.67 -3.95
CA PHE A 139 0.72 6.99 -5.27
C PHE A 139 2.22 6.69 -5.28
N VAL A 140 2.66 5.76 -6.12
CA VAL A 140 4.09 5.42 -6.25
C VAL A 140 4.47 5.34 -7.73
N LYS A 141 5.40 6.20 -8.12
CA LYS A 141 6.05 6.23 -9.41
C LYS A 141 7.56 6.18 -9.20
N VAL A 142 8.20 5.15 -9.77
CA VAL A 142 9.64 4.93 -9.65
C VAL A 142 10.30 4.79 -11.01
N GLY A 143 11.59 4.47 -11.08
CA GLY A 143 12.27 4.18 -12.34
C GLY A 143 12.12 2.71 -12.74
N GLU A 144 12.29 2.45 -14.03
CA GLU A 144 12.14 1.13 -14.66
C GLU A 144 12.96 -0.02 -14.02
N LYS A 145 14.09 0.30 -13.39
CA LYS A 145 14.99 -0.65 -12.72
C LYS A 145 14.77 -0.76 -11.20
N CYS A 146 13.84 0.02 -10.66
CA CYS A 146 13.56 0.06 -9.23
C CYS A 146 12.53 -1.00 -8.83
N LEU A 147 12.53 -1.40 -7.57
CA LEU A 147 11.44 -2.21 -7.01
C LEU A 147 10.24 -1.33 -6.70
N ASN A 148 9.04 -1.84 -7.00
CA ASN A 148 7.79 -1.17 -6.65
C ASN A 148 6.77 -2.19 -6.14
N TYR A 149 6.96 -2.65 -4.91
CA TYR A 149 6.31 -3.85 -4.40
C TYR A 149 5.24 -3.53 -3.36
N ILE A 150 4.07 -4.12 -3.48
CA ILE A 150 3.00 -4.13 -2.47
C ILE A 150 2.58 -5.57 -2.21
N SER A 151 2.65 -6.04 -0.97
CA SER A 151 2.25 -7.40 -0.62
C SER A 151 1.63 -7.53 0.76
N GLU A 152 0.72 -8.49 0.89
CA GLU A 152 0.02 -8.80 2.13
C GLU A 152 -0.69 -7.56 2.73
N SER A 153 -1.36 -6.73 1.92
CA SER A 153 -2.01 -5.51 2.44
C SER A 153 -3.52 -5.63 2.60
N THR A 154 -4.09 -4.84 3.51
CA THR A 154 -5.54 -4.72 3.72
C THR A 154 -5.99 -3.27 3.65
N LEU A 155 -6.97 -2.95 2.81
CA LEU A 155 -7.51 -1.59 2.66
C LEU A 155 -9.00 -1.58 3.03
N LEU A 156 -9.40 -0.74 4.00
CA LEU A 156 -10.77 -0.64 4.52
C LEU A 156 -11.27 0.81 4.51
N GLY A 157 -12.38 1.08 3.82
CA GLY A 157 -12.90 2.46 3.69
C GLY A 157 -11.93 3.48 3.09
N CYS A 158 -10.80 3.07 2.52
CA CYS A 158 -9.86 3.94 1.83
C CYS A 158 -10.44 4.49 0.52
N GLY A 159 -9.92 5.64 0.10
CA GLY A 159 -10.39 6.38 -1.06
C GLY A 159 -11.69 7.14 -0.82
N ARG A 160 -12.11 7.93 -1.82
CA ARG A 160 -13.27 8.84 -1.69
C ARG A 160 -14.39 8.49 -2.69
N PRO A 161 -15.58 8.11 -2.21
CA PRO A 161 -16.71 7.80 -3.08
C PRO A 161 -17.19 9.04 -3.85
N GLY A 162 -17.70 8.84 -5.07
CA GLY A 162 -18.24 9.92 -5.91
C GLY A 162 -17.18 10.75 -6.65
N THR A 163 -15.92 10.34 -6.58
CA THR A 163 -14.83 10.95 -7.36
C THR A 163 -14.65 10.22 -8.70
N LEU A 164 -14.32 10.98 -9.75
CA LEU A 164 -14.22 10.49 -11.14
C LEU A 164 -12.96 9.64 -11.42
N THR A 165 -12.22 9.20 -10.40
CA THR A 165 -10.78 8.94 -10.59
C THR A 165 -10.17 7.78 -9.83
N VAL A 166 -8.90 7.51 -10.22
CA VAL A 166 -8.12 6.28 -10.05
C VAL A 166 -8.15 5.80 -8.61
N GLY A 167 -8.28 4.48 -8.45
CA GLY A 167 -8.59 3.82 -7.19
C GLY A 167 -7.45 3.70 -6.20
N LEU A 168 -7.69 2.94 -5.14
CA LEU A 168 -6.93 2.88 -3.89
C LEU A 168 -5.40 2.94 -4.03
N THR A 169 -4.83 2.29 -5.05
CA THR A 169 -3.38 2.28 -5.30
C THR A 169 -3.06 2.66 -6.74
N HIS A 170 -2.06 3.52 -6.93
CA HIS A 170 -1.45 3.85 -8.23
C HIS A 170 0.03 3.47 -8.22
N GLN A 171 0.42 2.57 -9.11
CA GLN A 171 1.79 2.06 -9.28
C GLN A 171 2.24 2.30 -10.72
N GLU A 172 3.33 3.06 -10.91
CA GLU A 172 3.94 3.29 -12.23
C GLU A 172 5.43 2.92 -12.22
N ASP A 173 5.81 2.13 -13.21
CA ASP A 173 7.15 1.60 -13.48
C ASP A 173 7.73 0.72 -12.36
N GLY A 174 8.88 0.11 -12.66
CA GLY A 174 9.57 -0.84 -11.77
C GLY A 174 8.97 -2.25 -11.79
N ASN A 175 9.54 -3.11 -10.93
CA ASN A 175 9.04 -4.46 -10.71
C ASN A 175 7.83 -4.40 -9.77
N ILE A 176 6.65 -4.42 -10.38
CA ILE A 176 5.38 -4.36 -9.65
C ILE A 176 4.94 -5.78 -9.29
N SER A 177 4.63 -5.96 -8.01
CA SER A 177 3.79 -7.03 -7.50
C SER A 177 2.77 -6.40 -6.56
N LEU A 178 1.50 -6.74 -6.73
CA LEU A 178 0.42 -6.24 -5.90
C LEU A 178 -0.29 -7.46 -5.30
N SER A 179 -0.22 -7.64 -3.98
CA SER A 179 -1.04 -8.59 -3.23
C SER A 179 -1.82 -7.85 -2.14
N ASN A 180 -3.08 -7.53 -2.46
CA ASN A 180 -3.96 -6.73 -1.61
C ASN A 180 -5.27 -7.47 -1.37
N THR A 181 -5.83 -7.31 -0.18
CA THR A 181 -7.22 -7.62 0.12
C THR A 181 -7.98 -6.30 0.37
N ASN A 182 -8.89 -5.99 -0.53
CA ASN A 182 -9.72 -4.80 -0.45
C ASN A 182 -11.09 -5.11 0.18
N PHE A 183 -11.44 -4.42 1.27
CA PHE A 183 -12.77 -4.45 1.91
C PHE A 183 -13.51 -3.12 1.79
N THR A 184 -13.04 -2.20 0.94
CA THR A 184 -13.65 -0.88 0.75
C THR A 184 -14.91 -0.97 -0.12
N LEU A 185 -15.94 -0.19 0.25
CA LEU A 185 -17.07 0.13 -0.63
C LEU A 185 -16.75 1.28 -1.59
N CYS A 186 -15.48 1.63 -1.75
CA CYS A 186 -15.10 2.83 -2.49
C CYS A 186 -15.26 2.58 -3.99
N LYS A 187 -16.28 3.22 -4.55
CA LYS A 187 -16.64 3.15 -5.97
C LYS A 187 -15.76 4.12 -6.75
N ALA A 188 -14.86 3.62 -7.59
CA ALA A 188 -14.29 4.44 -8.64
C ALA A 188 -15.38 4.60 -9.73
N CYS A 189 -15.88 5.82 -9.94
CA CYS A 189 -17.05 6.02 -10.79
C CYS A 189 -16.77 5.88 -12.30
N LEU A 190 -15.50 5.95 -12.73
CA LEU A 190 -15.11 5.95 -14.15
C LEU A 190 -13.81 5.19 -14.47
N VAL A 191 -13.08 4.66 -13.48
CA VAL A 191 -11.72 4.10 -13.66
C VAL A 191 -11.42 2.95 -12.70
N ALA A 192 -10.23 2.37 -12.83
CA ALA A 192 -9.72 1.23 -12.07
C ALA A 192 -9.61 1.43 -10.56
N THR A 193 -10.02 0.42 -9.77
CA THR A 193 -9.85 0.37 -8.29
C THR A 193 -8.38 0.24 -7.87
N SER A 194 -7.55 -0.31 -8.75
CA SER A 194 -6.09 -0.33 -8.60
C SER A 194 -5.48 -0.16 -9.98
N TYR A 195 -4.47 0.70 -10.09
CA TYR A 195 -3.86 1.06 -11.37
C TYR A 195 -2.37 0.72 -11.35
N GLY A 196 -1.94 -0.08 -12.32
CA GLY A 196 -0.56 -0.52 -12.47
C GLY A 196 -0.09 -0.36 -13.90
N ILE A 197 0.92 0.45 -14.14
CA ILE A 197 1.64 0.49 -15.43
C ILE A 197 3.09 0.10 -15.16
N SER A 198 3.63 -0.84 -15.93
CA SER A 198 5.08 -1.02 -16.00
C SER A 198 5.54 -1.17 -17.43
N ARG A 199 6.60 -0.45 -17.78
CA ARG A 199 7.25 -0.52 -19.09
C ARG A 199 8.35 -1.59 -19.13
N THR A 200 8.56 -2.30 -18.01
CA THR A 200 9.58 -3.34 -17.87
C THR A 200 8.99 -4.65 -17.37
N SER A 201 9.70 -5.76 -17.66
CA SER A 201 9.39 -7.10 -17.18
C SER A 201 10.33 -7.48 -16.02
N PRO A 202 9.88 -8.21 -14.98
CA PRO A 202 8.53 -8.77 -14.82
C PRO A 202 7.52 -7.82 -14.15
N PHE A 203 6.31 -7.78 -14.69
CA PHE A 203 5.13 -7.21 -14.03
C PHE A 203 4.24 -8.35 -13.54
N LYS A 204 3.97 -8.42 -12.24
CA LYS A 204 3.08 -9.40 -11.62
C LYS A 204 1.94 -8.70 -10.89
N PHE A 205 0.76 -9.28 -10.93
CA PHE A 205 -0.41 -8.70 -10.28
C PHE A 205 -1.25 -9.82 -9.67
N GLU A 206 -1.39 -9.82 -8.35
CA GLU A 206 -2.14 -10.81 -7.56
C GLU A 206 -3.20 -10.10 -6.71
N TYR A 207 -4.29 -9.66 -7.32
CA TYR A 207 -5.29 -8.87 -6.59
C TYR A 207 -6.40 -9.76 -6.03
N SER A 208 -6.70 -9.55 -4.74
CA SER A 208 -7.85 -10.14 -4.05
C SER A 208 -8.77 -9.05 -3.49
N THR A 209 -10.06 -9.31 -3.49
CA THR A 209 -11.06 -8.33 -3.07
C THR A 209 -12.26 -9.07 -2.53
N TYR A 210 -12.87 -8.50 -1.49
CA TYR A 210 -14.08 -9.04 -0.87
C TYR A 210 -15.20 -7.99 -0.95
N PHE A 211 -16.34 -8.36 -1.53
CA PHE A 211 -17.50 -7.48 -1.62
C PHE A 211 -18.62 -8.01 -0.73
N ASN A 212 -19.01 -7.24 0.29
CA ASN A 212 -20.10 -7.66 1.18
C ASN A 212 -21.51 -7.27 0.68
N ASN A 213 -21.65 -6.70 -0.54
CA ASN A 213 -22.95 -6.32 -1.11
C ASN A 213 -22.79 -5.86 -2.57
N ILE A 214 -22.59 -6.80 -3.50
CA ILE A 214 -22.50 -6.45 -4.93
C ILE A 214 -23.86 -5.93 -5.40
N THR A 215 -23.94 -4.63 -5.67
CA THR A 215 -25.07 -4.05 -6.41
C THR A 215 -24.81 -4.16 -7.91
N ASP A 216 -25.87 -4.29 -8.72
CA ASP A 216 -25.86 -4.74 -10.15
C ASP A 216 -24.97 -3.94 -11.15
N ASN A 217 -24.15 -2.98 -10.71
CA ASN A 217 -23.30 -2.13 -11.56
C ASN A 217 -21.84 -2.01 -11.05
N GLU A 218 -21.33 -3.01 -10.34
CA GLU A 218 -19.95 -2.99 -9.82
C GLU A 218 -18.95 -3.56 -10.82
N SER A 219 -17.96 -2.74 -11.23
CA SER A 219 -16.88 -3.15 -12.12
C SER A 219 -15.53 -2.95 -11.46
N ILE A 220 -14.76 -4.03 -11.32
CA ILE A 220 -13.31 -3.91 -11.09
C ILE A 220 -12.65 -3.74 -12.46
N ILE A 221 -12.02 -2.60 -12.66
CA ILE A 221 -11.18 -2.36 -13.83
C ILE A 221 -9.74 -2.49 -13.34
N ILE A 222 -8.95 -3.35 -13.97
CA ILE A 222 -7.50 -3.45 -13.82
C ILE A 222 -6.92 -3.15 -15.20
N CYS A 223 -6.19 -2.05 -15.32
CA CYS A 223 -5.52 -1.69 -16.56
C CYS A 223 -4.04 -2.02 -16.42
N THR A 224 -3.49 -2.81 -17.36
CA THR A 224 -2.06 -3.09 -17.48
C THR A 224 -1.57 -2.63 -18.86
N TRP A 225 -0.32 -2.19 -18.96
CA TRP A 225 0.24 -1.63 -20.21
C TRP A 225 1.68 -2.11 -20.44
N SER A 226 1.84 -3.34 -20.97
CA SER A 226 3.04 -3.93 -21.61
C SER A 226 2.84 -5.46 -21.78
N ASP A 227 3.88 -6.22 -22.14
CA ASP A 227 4.00 -7.70 -22.09
C ASP A 227 3.88 -8.26 -20.64
N SER A 228 2.91 -7.74 -19.90
CA SER A 228 2.56 -8.03 -18.52
C SER A 228 1.82 -9.37 -18.45
N ALA A 229 2.33 -10.30 -17.64
CA ALA A 229 1.61 -11.50 -17.28
C ALA A 229 0.72 -11.17 -16.07
N LEU A 230 -0.60 -11.17 -16.27
CA LEU A 230 -1.52 -11.29 -15.14
C LEU A 230 -1.39 -12.72 -14.60
N ASP A 231 -0.59 -12.91 -13.55
CA ASP A 231 -0.35 -14.24 -12.97
C ASP A 231 -1.65 -14.82 -12.38
N HIS A 232 -2.31 -14.09 -11.46
CA HIS A 232 -3.54 -14.56 -10.80
C HIS A 232 -4.49 -13.40 -10.43
N LEU A 233 -5.79 -13.58 -10.66
CA LEU A 233 -6.84 -12.67 -10.19
C LEU A 233 -7.88 -13.48 -9.41
N ASN A 234 -8.02 -13.19 -8.11
CA ASN A 234 -9.00 -13.85 -7.25
C ASN A 234 -10.07 -12.83 -6.82
N ILE A 235 -11.27 -12.94 -7.39
CA ILE A 235 -12.41 -12.13 -6.95
C ILE A 235 -13.22 -12.99 -5.98
N ILE A 236 -13.30 -12.58 -4.72
CA ILE A 236 -14.09 -13.25 -3.69
C ILE A 236 -15.38 -12.46 -3.53
N THR A 237 -16.50 -13.04 -3.96
CA THR A 237 -17.85 -12.47 -3.88
C THR A 237 -18.64 -13.06 -2.74
#